data_AF-A0A3P1WTQ0-F1
#
_entry.id   AF-A0A3P1WTQ0-F1
#
_cell.length_a   1.000
_cell.length_b   1.000
_cell.length_c   1.000
_cell.angle_alpha   90.00
_cell.angle_beta   90.00
_cell.angle_gamma   90.00
#
_symmetry.space_group_name_H-M   'P 1'
#
loop_
_entity.id
_entity.type
_entity.pdbx_description
1 polymer ?
#
loop_
_entity_poly.entity_id
_entity_poly.type
_entity_poly.pdbx_seq_one_letter_code
_entity_poly.pdbx_strand_id
1 'polypeptide(L)'
;MKNRWKALLGAAVLAAASLMPTTQTANAAHYDAVCNHGEACFYYNSKAHGLGSMADFYVPIPSFRTMDYRFVTEGNGRGYKVWNNAAHVENRWKRDGRVYENSYYQGGFDTVGKYSSRDLFLTKNDNASWKWV
;
A
#
# COMPACT_ATOMS: atom_id res chain seq x y z
N MET A 1 -17.49 -47.51 52.32
CA MET A 1 -16.84 -46.63 51.32
C MET A 1 -17.90 -45.69 50.75
N LYS A 2 -17.62 -44.38 50.85
CA LYS A 2 -18.43 -43.25 50.37
C LYS A 2 -18.49 -43.33 48.81
N ASN A 3 -19.59 -42.99 48.12
CA ASN A 3 -19.92 -41.62 47.75
C ASN A 3 -21.35 -41.52 47.19
N ARG A 4 -22.10 -40.54 47.69
CA ARG A 4 -23.40 -40.08 47.20
C ARG A 4 -23.13 -39.06 46.08
N TRP A 5 -23.87 -39.11 44.97
CA TRP A 5 -24.15 -37.87 44.21
C TRP A 5 -25.47 -37.95 43.45
N LYS A 6 -26.36 -37.02 43.83
CA LYS A 6 -27.49 -36.54 43.02
C LYS A 6 -27.02 -35.25 42.35
N ALA A 7 -27.28 -35.07 41.06
CA ALA A 7 -27.34 -33.76 40.40
C ALA A 7 -28.25 -33.91 39.16
N LEU A 8 -29.50 -33.47 39.22
CA LEU A 8 -30.00 -32.10 38.91
C LEU A 8 -29.85 -31.76 37.42
N LEU A 9 -30.94 -32.00 36.67
CA LEU A 9 -31.17 -31.48 35.32
C LEU A 9 -31.47 -29.97 35.42
N GLY A 10 -30.51 -29.14 35.04
CA GLY A 10 -30.69 -27.70 34.86
C GLY A 10 -30.81 -27.36 33.37
N ALA A 11 -31.97 -26.83 32.97
CA ALA A 11 -32.18 -26.30 31.63
C ALA A 11 -31.40 -25.00 31.44
N ALA A 12 -30.53 -24.95 30.43
CA ALA A 12 -29.81 -23.74 30.04
C ALA A 12 -30.44 -23.15 28.76
N VAL A 13 -31.05 -21.97 28.91
CA VAL A 13 -31.52 -21.13 27.79
C VAL A 13 -30.29 -20.48 27.14
N LEU A 14 -29.99 -20.84 25.90
CA LEU A 14 -28.95 -20.20 25.10
C LEU A 14 -29.50 -18.91 24.47
N ALA A 15 -29.11 -17.76 25.01
CA ALA A 15 -29.26 -16.48 24.33
C ALA A 15 -28.12 -16.30 23.33
N ALA A 16 -28.42 -16.41 22.03
CA ALA A 16 -27.47 -16.12 20.97
C ALA A 16 -27.37 -14.61 20.77
N ALA A 17 -26.31 -13.98 21.29
CA ALA A 17 -25.97 -12.60 20.96
C ALA A 17 -25.34 -12.56 19.56
N SER A 18 -26.03 -11.94 18.62
CA SER A 18 -25.52 -11.67 17.27
C SER A 18 -24.43 -10.60 17.32
N LEU A 19 -23.17 -11.04 17.23
CA LEU A 19 -22.03 -10.16 17.01
C LEU A 19 -22.08 -9.65 15.57
N MET A 20 -22.44 -8.38 15.37
CA MET A 20 -22.27 -7.72 14.08
C MET A 20 -20.77 -7.45 13.86
N PRO A 21 -20.17 -7.91 12.74
CA PRO A 21 -18.80 -7.55 12.42
C PRO A 21 -18.76 -6.06 12.06
N THR A 22 -18.13 -5.25 12.92
CA THR A 22 -17.76 -3.89 12.57
C THR A 22 -16.67 -3.95 11.51
N THR A 23 -16.96 -3.57 10.27
CA THR A 23 -15.94 -3.39 9.23
C THR A 23 -15.06 -2.23 9.64
N GLN A 24 -13.91 -2.50 10.27
CA GLN A 24 -12.87 -1.50 10.46
C GLN A 24 -12.36 -1.12 9.08
N THR A 25 -12.56 0.13 8.68
CA THR A 25 -11.83 0.72 7.58
C THR A 25 -10.37 0.81 8.03
N ALA A 26 -9.55 -0.15 7.61
CA ALA A 26 -8.10 -0.06 7.80
C ALA A 26 -7.61 1.19 7.06
N ASN A 27 -7.03 2.14 7.79
CA ASN A 27 -6.30 3.24 7.18
C ASN A 27 -5.01 2.66 6.60
N ALA A 28 -4.73 2.98 5.34
CA ALA A 28 -3.46 2.68 4.69
C ALA A 28 -2.30 3.23 5.52
N ALA A 29 -1.38 2.35 5.93
CA ALA A 29 -0.21 2.73 6.70
C ALA A 29 0.89 3.12 5.72
N HIS A 30 1.42 4.33 5.87
CA HIS A 30 2.44 4.83 4.96
C HIS A 30 3.72 3.98 5.04
N TYR A 31 4.13 3.42 3.90
CA TYR A 31 5.41 2.74 3.71
C TYR A 31 5.53 1.49 4.59
N ASP A 32 4.50 0.64 4.54
CA ASP A 32 4.37 -0.59 5.36
C ASP A 32 4.71 -1.88 4.61
N ALA A 33 5.19 -1.76 3.36
CA ALA A 33 5.55 -2.85 2.46
C ALA A 33 4.37 -3.68 1.94
N VAL A 34 3.14 -3.21 2.10
CA VAL A 34 1.93 -3.79 1.52
C VAL A 34 1.26 -2.75 0.62
N CYS A 35 0.73 -3.17 -0.52
CA CYS A 35 -0.01 -2.26 -1.40
C CYS A 35 -1.50 -2.22 -1.00
N ASN A 36 -1.80 -1.47 0.06
CA ASN A 36 -3.13 -1.38 0.65
C ASN A 36 -4.08 -0.49 -0.16
N HIS A 37 -5.36 -0.53 0.20
CA HIS A 37 -6.33 0.43 -0.30
C HIS A 37 -5.97 1.86 0.15
N GLY A 38 -5.93 2.80 -0.78
CA GLY A 38 -5.58 4.18 -0.49
C GLY A 38 -4.12 4.56 -0.75
N GLU A 39 -3.30 3.65 -1.28
CA GLU A 39 -1.87 3.92 -1.54
C GLU A 39 -1.54 4.03 -3.02
N ALA A 40 -0.42 4.70 -3.29
CA ALA A 40 0.32 4.56 -4.54
C ALA A 40 1.54 3.68 -4.30
N CYS A 41 1.67 2.61 -5.08
CA CYS A 41 2.71 1.59 -4.94
C CYS A 41 3.66 1.67 -6.11
N PHE A 42 4.90 2.06 -5.83
CA PHE A 42 5.97 2.25 -6.79
C PHE A 42 6.77 0.96 -6.88
N TYR A 43 7.08 0.54 -8.10
CA TYR A 43 7.83 -0.67 -8.37
C TYR A 43 9.09 -0.36 -9.18
N TYR A 44 10.15 -1.10 -8.87
CA TYR A 44 11.47 -0.90 -9.46
C TYR A 44 11.52 -1.15 -10.97
N ASN A 45 10.77 -2.13 -11.48
CA ASN A 45 10.77 -2.51 -12.88
C ASN A 45 9.41 -2.27 -13.55
N SER A 46 9.43 -2.10 -14.88
CA SER A 46 8.21 -2.12 -15.69
C SER A 46 7.58 -3.52 -15.70
N LYS A 47 6.27 -3.58 -15.95
CA LYS A 47 5.47 -4.82 -15.90
C LYS A 47 6.04 -5.94 -16.77
N ALA A 48 6.56 -5.62 -17.95
CA ALA A 48 7.14 -6.60 -18.88
C ALA A 48 8.36 -7.37 -18.32
N HIS A 49 9.04 -6.84 -17.29
CA HIS A 49 10.22 -7.44 -16.67
C HIS A 49 9.91 -8.09 -15.30
N GLY A 50 8.64 -8.16 -14.92
CA GLY A 50 8.22 -8.41 -13.55
C GLY A 50 8.48 -7.17 -12.67
N LEU A 51 7.46 -6.73 -11.93
CA LEU A 51 7.46 -5.44 -11.22
C LEU A 51 8.65 -5.24 -10.27
N GLY A 52 9.17 -6.32 -9.68
CA GLY A 52 10.27 -6.25 -8.71
C GLY A 52 9.81 -5.77 -7.34
N SER A 53 10.77 -5.26 -6.56
CA SER A 53 10.54 -4.73 -5.21
C SER A 53 9.70 -3.44 -5.26
N MET A 54 8.93 -3.22 -4.21
CA MET A 54 7.91 -2.18 -4.10
C MET A 54 8.18 -1.24 -2.93
N ALA A 55 7.75 0.02 -3.08
CA ALA A 55 7.55 0.99 -2.01
C ALA A 55 6.13 1.57 -2.13
N ASP A 56 5.35 1.53 -1.05
CA ASP A 56 4.00 2.07 -0.98
C ASP A 56 3.99 3.44 -0.27
N PHE A 57 3.04 4.30 -0.67
CA PHE A 57 2.90 5.62 -0.08
C PHE A 57 1.43 6.05 -0.01
N TYR A 58 0.97 6.35 1.20
CA TYR A 58 -0.33 6.98 1.44
C TYR A 58 -0.31 8.51 1.31
N VAL A 59 0.77 9.17 1.75
CA VAL A 59 0.88 10.64 1.74
C VAL A 59 1.72 11.17 0.58
N PRO A 60 1.44 12.39 0.08
CA PRO A 60 2.30 13.03 -0.90
C PRO A 60 3.76 13.11 -0.45
N ILE A 61 4.69 12.80 -1.34
CA ILE A 61 6.13 12.90 -1.07
C ILE A 61 6.73 14.05 -1.89
N PRO A 62 7.11 15.16 -1.23
CA PRO A 62 7.65 16.31 -1.93
C PRO A 62 9.05 16.07 -2.48
N SER A 63 9.84 15.15 -1.93
CA SER A 63 11.13 14.79 -2.51
C SER A 63 11.57 13.39 -2.08
N PHE A 64 11.67 12.47 -3.03
CA PHE A 64 12.34 11.19 -2.81
C PHE A 64 13.86 11.32 -2.64
N ARG A 65 14.44 12.48 -2.98
CA ARG A 65 15.89 12.71 -2.82
C ARG A 65 16.27 12.96 -1.37
N THR A 66 15.48 13.74 -0.64
CA THR A 66 15.76 14.08 0.76
C THR A 66 15.25 13.03 1.74
N MET A 67 14.27 12.23 1.32
CA MET A 67 13.71 11.13 2.11
C MET A 67 14.37 9.82 1.67
N ASP A 68 14.92 9.01 2.59
CA ASP A 68 15.64 7.76 2.24
C ASP A 68 14.69 6.58 1.97
N TYR A 69 13.62 6.80 1.22
CA TYR A 69 12.70 5.73 0.83
C TYR A 69 13.38 4.78 -0.16
N ARG A 70 13.22 3.49 0.11
CA ARG A 70 13.77 2.38 -0.67
C ARG A 70 12.68 1.42 -1.10
N PHE A 71 12.91 0.61 -2.12
CA PHE A 71 12.05 -0.54 -2.37
C PHE A 71 12.32 -1.62 -1.31
N VAL A 72 11.27 -2.12 -0.66
CA VAL A 72 11.39 -2.90 0.59
C VAL A 72 10.91 -4.34 0.48
N THR A 73 9.98 -4.64 -0.43
CA THR A 73 9.49 -6.00 -0.63
C THR A 73 10.52 -6.88 -1.34
N GLU A 74 10.31 -8.19 -1.33
CA GLU A 74 11.18 -9.12 -2.08
C GLU A 74 11.15 -8.86 -3.59
N GLY A 75 12.28 -9.12 -4.26
CA GLY A 75 12.41 -8.98 -5.72
C GLY A 75 13.53 -8.03 -6.16
N ASN A 76 13.65 -7.87 -7.48
CA ASN A 76 14.65 -6.99 -8.10
C ASN A 76 14.50 -5.55 -7.61
N GLY A 77 15.62 -4.89 -7.31
CA GLY A 77 15.62 -3.50 -6.84
C GLY A 77 15.43 -3.32 -5.34
N ARG A 78 15.28 -4.39 -4.55
CA ARG A 78 15.19 -4.26 -3.08
C ARG A 78 16.41 -3.54 -2.51
N GLY A 79 16.17 -2.57 -1.64
CA GLY A 79 17.19 -1.74 -1.01
C GLY A 79 17.67 -0.56 -1.87
N TYR A 80 17.34 -0.50 -3.16
CA TYR A 80 17.58 0.68 -3.99
C TYR A 80 16.63 1.81 -3.58
N LYS A 81 17.10 3.05 -3.73
CA LYS A 81 16.28 4.23 -3.46
C LYS A 81 15.14 4.31 -4.47
N VAL A 82 14.00 4.82 -4.04
CA VAL A 82 12.86 5.06 -4.94
C VAL A 82 13.16 6.21 -5.91
N TRP A 83 13.94 7.21 -5.46
CA TRP A 83 14.39 8.32 -6.30
C TRP A 83 15.10 7.81 -7.56
N ASN A 84 14.65 8.25 -8.74
CA ASN A 84 15.22 7.92 -10.04
C ASN A 84 15.32 6.42 -10.35
N ASN A 85 14.44 5.59 -9.78
CA ASN A 85 14.51 4.14 -9.99
C ASN A 85 13.14 3.46 -10.11
N ALA A 86 12.02 4.20 -10.01
CA ALA A 86 10.71 3.60 -10.22
C ALA A 86 10.37 3.53 -11.72
N ALA A 87 9.78 2.42 -12.13
CA ALA A 87 9.40 2.18 -13.53
C ALA A 87 7.93 1.79 -13.72
N HIS A 88 7.22 1.46 -12.64
CA HIS A 88 5.79 1.18 -12.66
C HIS A 88 5.12 1.70 -11.38
N VAL A 89 3.86 2.08 -11.48
CA VAL A 89 3.05 2.49 -10.32
C VAL A 89 1.66 1.87 -10.39
N GLU A 90 1.21 1.34 -9.26
CA GLU A 90 -0.19 0.97 -9.00
C GLU A 90 -0.84 1.98 -8.07
N ASN A 91 -2.01 2.49 -8.44
CA ASN A 91 -2.82 3.40 -7.63
C ASN A 91 -4.03 2.63 -7.09
N ARG A 92 -4.06 2.43 -5.77
CA ARG A 92 -5.12 1.73 -5.03
C ARG A 92 -6.16 2.68 -4.45
N TRP A 93 -6.19 3.95 -4.87
CA TRP A 93 -7.10 4.97 -4.34
C TRP A 93 -8.07 5.53 -5.39
N LYS A 94 -9.10 6.24 -4.90
CA LYS A 94 -10.18 6.86 -5.67
C LYS A 94 -9.81 8.20 -6.29
N ARG A 95 -8.58 8.66 -6.08
CA ARG A 95 -8.01 9.90 -6.62
C ARG A 95 -6.96 9.54 -7.66
N ASP A 96 -6.76 10.41 -8.64
CA ASP A 96 -5.62 10.25 -9.53
C ASP A 96 -4.33 10.60 -8.77
N GLY A 97 -3.23 9.98 -9.15
CA GLY A 97 -1.89 10.30 -8.68
C GLY A 97 -1.07 10.95 -9.78
N ARG A 98 -0.10 11.78 -9.39
CA ARG A 98 0.92 12.30 -10.31
C ARG A 98 2.32 12.01 -9.78
N VAL A 99 3.15 11.46 -10.64
CA VAL A 99 4.59 11.27 -10.42
C VAL A 99 5.33 12.32 -11.23
N TYR A 100 6.31 12.98 -10.62
CA TYR A 100 7.03 14.11 -11.22
C TYR A 100 8.51 13.78 -11.35
N GLU A 101 9.14 14.28 -12.42
CA GLU A 101 10.58 14.15 -12.66
C GLU A 101 11.44 15.00 -11.70
N ASN A 102 10.87 16.09 -11.15
CA ASN A 102 11.56 16.96 -10.21
C ASN A 102 10.97 16.89 -8.80
N SER A 103 11.77 17.30 -7.82
CA SER A 103 11.29 17.50 -6.44
C SER A 103 10.26 18.63 -6.39
N TYR A 104 9.46 18.64 -5.33
CA TYR A 104 8.42 19.62 -5.02
C TYR A 104 7.33 19.73 -6.10
N TYR A 105 7.01 18.61 -6.75
CA TYR A 105 5.92 18.48 -7.73
C TYR A 105 6.11 19.36 -8.98
N GLN A 106 7.34 19.47 -9.46
CA GLN A 106 7.73 20.30 -10.59
C GLN A 106 8.07 19.45 -11.83
N GLY A 107 8.11 20.10 -13.00
CA GLY A 107 8.48 19.48 -14.26
C GLY A 107 7.40 18.59 -14.88
N GLY A 108 7.84 17.76 -15.82
CA GLY A 108 7.06 16.70 -16.45
C GLY A 108 6.51 15.71 -15.44
N PHE A 109 5.32 15.19 -15.74
CA PHE A 109 4.65 14.21 -14.89
C PHE A 109 3.94 13.11 -15.67
N ASP A 110 3.88 11.94 -15.05
CA ASP A 110 2.93 10.88 -15.42
C ASP A 110 1.70 10.96 -14.52
N THR A 111 0.51 10.88 -15.12
CA THR A 111 -0.73 10.67 -14.37
C THR A 111 -1.02 9.17 -14.25
N VAL A 112 -1.29 8.73 -13.03
CA VAL A 112 -1.72 7.38 -12.69
C VAL A 112 -3.18 7.47 -12.26
N GLY A 113 -4.09 7.05 -13.13
CA GLY A 113 -5.53 7.15 -12.88
C GLY A 113 -5.95 6.42 -11.60
N LYS A 114 -7.05 6.85 -10.99
CA LYS A 114 -7.67 6.15 -9.86
C LYS A 114 -7.87 4.66 -10.16
N TYR A 115 -7.59 3.81 -9.17
CA TYR A 115 -7.74 2.34 -9.28
C TYR A 115 -7.11 1.74 -10.54
N SER A 116 -5.96 2.25 -10.96
CA SER A 116 -5.27 1.81 -12.16
C SER A 116 -3.79 1.54 -11.89
N SER A 117 -3.16 0.78 -12.77
CA SER A 117 -1.72 0.58 -12.76
C SER A 117 -1.14 0.80 -14.15
N ARG A 118 0.08 1.33 -14.22
CA ARG A 118 0.76 1.60 -15.48
C ARG A 118 2.27 1.64 -15.32
N ASP A 119 2.95 1.32 -16.41
CA ASP A 119 4.35 1.68 -16.54
C ASP A 119 4.47 3.21 -16.64
N LEU A 120 5.49 3.75 -15.97
CA LEU A 120 5.86 5.14 -16.13
C LEU A 120 6.49 5.33 -17.51
N PHE A 121 6.30 6.51 -18.09
CA PHE A 121 6.86 6.84 -19.39
C PHE A 121 7.75 8.07 -19.31
N LEU A 122 7.20 9.20 -18.87
CA LEU A 122 7.94 10.45 -18.78
C LEU A 122 8.86 10.48 -17.55
N THR A 123 8.42 9.87 -16.46
CA THR A 123 9.13 9.90 -15.16
C THR A 123 9.80 8.58 -14.80
N LYS A 124 9.86 7.64 -15.75
CA LYS A 124 10.48 6.33 -15.55
C LYS A 124 11.97 6.52 -15.28
N ASN A 125 12.45 6.00 -14.15
CA ASN A 125 13.83 6.13 -13.67
C ASN A 125 14.31 7.57 -13.46
N ASP A 126 13.39 8.54 -13.45
CA ASP A 126 13.67 9.95 -13.15
C ASP A 126 12.68 10.50 -12.11
N ASN A 127 11.89 9.63 -11.46
CA ASN A 127 10.87 10.03 -10.49
C ASN A 127 11.49 10.66 -9.24
N ALA A 128 11.07 11.87 -8.89
CA ALA A 128 11.61 12.63 -7.77
C ALA A 128 10.57 13.11 -6.75
N SER A 129 9.29 13.20 -7.11
CA SER A 129 8.21 13.49 -6.16
C SER A 129 6.86 12.94 -6.64
N TRP A 130 5.88 12.84 -5.76
CA TRP A 130 4.52 12.42 -6.15
C TRP A 130 3.42 12.93 -5.20
N LYS A 131 2.20 13.10 -5.72
CA LYS A 131 1.03 13.47 -4.92
C LYS A 131 -0.29 12.98 -5.51
N TRP A 132 -1.31 12.94 -4.66
CA TRP A 132 -2.71 12.85 -5.08
C TRP A 132 -3.20 14.16 -5.70
N VAL A 133 -4.06 14.07 -6.70
CA VAL A 133 -4.80 15.19 -7.29
C VAL A 133 -6.30 15.07 -7.04
#